data_AF-A0A7J3TLZ3-F1
#
_entry.id   AF-A0A7J3TLZ3-F1
#
_cell.length_a   1.000
_cell.length_b   1.000
_cell.length_c   1.000
_cell.angle_alpha   90.00
_cell.angle_beta   90.00
_cell.angle_gamma   90.00
#
_symmetry.space_group_name_H-M   'P 1'
#
loop_
_entity.id
_entity.type
_entity.pdbx_description
1 polymer ?
#
loop_
_entity_poly.entity_id
_entity_poly.type
_entity_poly.pdbx_seq_one_letter_code
_entity_poly.pdbx_strand_id
1 'polypeptide(L)'
;MPKFVIKKDGRKEEFIPEKIVVSAIKSGATPEIARNIAKKVEEVDKDEIESKEIREIVLHELGSINPKWRERWISYDKQIKRLYRHYKHGLYE
;
A
#
# COMPACT_ATOMS: atom_id res chain seq x y z
N MET A 1 -2.99 -4.39 -16.30
CA MET A 1 -2.77 -4.86 -14.92
C MET A 1 -1.37 -5.37 -14.75
N PRO A 2 -0.62 -4.81 -13.79
CA PRO A 2 0.67 -5.36 -13.40
C PRO A 2 0.55 -6.83 -13.01
N LYS A 3 1.50 -7.63 -13.49
CA LYS A 3 1.62 -9.04 -13.10
C LYS A 3 2.41 -9.18 -11.81
N PHE A 4 3.38 -8.27 -11.59
CA PHE A 4 4.30 -8.36 -10.47
C PHE A 4 4.51 -7.03 -9.76
N VAL A 5 4.82 -7.11 -8.47
CA VAL A 5 5.24 -5.99 -7.63
C VAL A 5 6.70 -6.13 -7.25
N ILE A 6 7.48 -5.09 -7.51
CA ILE A 6 8.88 -4.99 -7.07
C ILE A 6 8.94 -4.32 -5.70
N LYS A 7 9.44 -5.07 -4.71
CA LYS A 7 9.62 -4.59 -3.33
C LYS A 7 10.85 -3.69 -3.24
N LYS A 8 10.93 -2.94 -2.14
CA LYS A 8 12.06 -2.03 -1.87
C LYS A 8 13.44 -2.74 -1.86
N ASP A 9 13.47 -4.01 -1.47
CA ASP A 9 14.68 -4.84 -1.44
C ASP A 9 14.95 -5.56 -2.78
N GLY A 10 14.20 -5.25 -3.84
CA GLY A 10 14.32 -5.85 -5.17
C GLY A 10 13.58 -7.18 -5.33
N ARG A 11 12.98 -7.75 -4.27
CA ARG A 11 12.18 -8.96 -4.41
C ARG A 11 10.96 -8.71 -5.30
N LYS A 12 10.61 -9.73 -6.08
CA LYS A 12 9.45 -9.75 -6.96
C LYS A 12 8.36 -10.62 -6.36
N GLU A 13 7.14 -10.11 -6.25
CA GLU A 13 5.96 -10.86 -5.82
C GLU A 13 4.83 -10.75 -6.86
N GLU A 14 3.89 -11.69 -6.87
CA GLU A 14 2.68 -11.54 -7.68
C GLU A 14 1.87 -10.33 -7.23
N PHE A 15 1.35 -9.60 -8.22
CA PHE A 15 0.42 -8.52 -7.97
C PHE A 15 -0.95 -9.07 -7.55
N ILE A 16 -1.41 -8.66 -6.37
CA ILE A 16 -2.67 -9.09 -5.78
C ILE A 16 -3.48 -7.83 -5.40
N PRO A 17 -4.53 -7.47 -6.18
CA PRO A 17 -5.35 -6.28 -5.93
C PRO A 17 -5.92 -6.21 -4.51
N GLU A 18 -6.27 -7.35 -3.92
CA GLU A 18 -6.86 -7.45 -2.58
C GLU A 18 -5.95 -6.87 -1.49
N LYS A 19 -4.62 -6.93 -1.67
CA LYS A 19 -3.67 -6.28 -0.74
C LYS A 19 -3.90 -4.77 -0.68
N ILE A 20 -4.27 -4.14 -1.80
CA ILE A 20 -4.60 -2.71 -1.90
C ILE A 20 -5.95 -2.45 -1.23
N VAL A 21 -6.98 -3.25 -1.57
CA VAL A 21 -8.33 -3.13 -1.02
C VAL A 21 -8.32 -3.19 0.51
N VAL A 22 -7.68 -4.22 1.08
CA VAL A 22 -7.58 -4.41 2.53
C VAL A 22 -6.90 -3.22 3.21
N SER A 23 -5.82 -2.71 2.62
CA SER A 23 -5.06 -1.61 3.20
C SER A 23 -5.84 -0.28 3.14
N ALA A 24 -6.60 -0.05 2.07
CA ALA A 24 -7.48 1.12 1.94
C ALA A 24 -8.63 1.07 2.96
N ILE A 25 -9.27 -0.10 3.16
CA ILE A 25 -10.30 -0.31 4.19
C ILE A 25 -9.74 -0.06 5.60
N LYS A 26 -8.54 -0.58 5.91
CA LYS A 26 -7.86 -0.32 7.19
C LYS A 26 -7.60 1.17 7.45
N SER A 27 -7.55 1.97 6.39
CA SER A 27 -7.38 3.43 6.48
C SER A 27 -8.70 4.19 6.61
N GLY A 28 -9.83 3.49 6.50
CA GLY A 28 -11.18 4.00 6.71
C GLY A 28 -12.03 4.15 5.45
N ALA A 29 -11.53 3.72 4.28
CA ALA A 29 -12.32 3.71 3.06
C ALA A 29 -13.44 2.65 3.11
N THR A 30 -14.55 2.91 2.43
CA THR A 30 -15.59 1.88 2.22
C THR A 30 -15.08 0.79 1.27
N PRO A 31 -15.65 -0.43 1.28
CA PRO A 31 -15.25 -1.49 0.36
C PRO A 31 -15.36 -1.10 -1.11
N GLU A 32 -16.35 -0.29 -1.46
CA GLU A 32 -16.53 0.21 -2.82
C GLU A 32 -15.39 1.14 -3.25
N ILE A 33 -15.08 2.15 -2.42
CA ILE A 33 -13.96 3.07 -2.68
C ILE A 33 -12.65 2.30 -2.76
N ALA A 34 -12.41 1.37 -1.84
CA ALA A 34 -11.20 0.56 -1.81
C ALA A 34 -11.02 -0.28 -3.10
N ARG A 35 -12.09 -0.87 -3.62
CA ARG A 35 -12.07 -1.59 -4.91
C ARG A 35 -11.81 -0.66 -6.09
N ASN A 36 -12.39 0.54 -6.10
CA ASN A 36 -12.14 1.52 -7.17
C ASN A 36 -10.67 1.99 -7.18
N ILE A 37 -10.06 2.18 -6.00
CA ILE A 37 -8.63 2.51 -5.89
C ILE A 37 -7.77 1.35 -6.40
N ALA A 38 -8.11 0.10 -6.07
CA ALA A 38 -7.39 -1.06 -6.58
C ALA A 38 -7.46 -1.14 -8.11
N LYS A 39 -8.64 -0.93 -8.71
CA LYS A 39 -8.83 -0.88 -10.17
C LYS A 39 -7.94 0.16 -10.85
N LYS A 40 -7.80 1.35 -10.27
CA LYS A 40 -6.88 2.38 -10.80
C LYS A 40 -5.43 1.90 -10.86
N VAL A 41 -5.01 1.07 -9.92
CA VAL A 41 -3.66 0.47 -9.95
C VAL A 41 -3.60 -0.68 -10.98
N GLU A 42 -4.69 -1.43 -11.16
CA GLU A 42 -4.80 -2.45 -12.21
C GLU A 42 -4.76 -1.87 -13.63
N GLU A 43 -5.20 -0.63 -13.82
CA GLU A 43 -5.18 0.07 -15.10
C GLU A 43 -3.77 0.56 -15.51
N VAL A 44 -2.77 0.46 -14.62
CA VAL A 44 -1.39 0.79 -14.96
C VAL A 44 -0.87 -0.18 -16.03
N ASP A 45 -0.46 0.37 -17.17
CA ASP A 45 0.07 -0.37 -18.31
C ASP A 45 1.57 -0.68 -18.14
N LYS A 46 1.86 -1.54 -17.16
CA LYS A 46 3.19 -2.07 -16.88
C LYS A 46 3.07 -3.54 -16.48
N ASP A 47 3.98 -4.39 -16.91
CA ASP A 47 4.04 -5.78 -16.44
C ASP A 47 4.54 -5.88 -14.99
N GLU A 48 5.42 -4.95 -14.60
CA GLU A 48 6.00 -4.87 -13.25
C GLU A 48 5.81 -3.45 -12.69
N ILE A 49 5.35 -3.36 -11.44
CA ILE A 49 5.13 -2.07 -10.77
C ILE A 49 5.89 -2.02 -9.45
N GLU A 50 6.51 -0.89 -9.12
CA GLU A 50 7.15 -0.74 -7.83
C GLU A 50 6.12 -0.62 -6.70
N SER A 51 6.40 -1.26 -5.56
CA SER A 51 5.59 -1.09 -4.34
C SER A 51 5.47 0.37 -3.88
N LYS A 52 6.46 1.21 -4.21
CA LYS A 52 6.43 2.65 -3.95
C LYS A 52 5.42 3.37 -4.84
N GLU A 53 5.35 3.02 -6.12
CA GLU A 53 4.42 3.60 -7.10
C GLU A 53 2.97 3.26 -6.74
N ILE A 54 2.67 2.00 -6.40
CA ILE A 54 1.35 1.59 -5.86
C ILE A 54 0.98 2.47 -4.67
N ARG A 55 1.91 2.65 -3.72
CA ARG A 55 1.67 3.44 -2.51
C ARG A 55 1.37 4.91 -2.84
N GLU A 56 2.03 5.49 -3.83
CA GLU A 56 1.79 6.87 -4.24
C GLU A 56 0.39 7.04 -4.85
N ILE A 57 -0.01 6.14 -5.75
CA ILE A 57 -1.37 6.13 -6.32
C ILE A 57 -2.42 6.01 -5.21
N VAL A 58 -2.27 5.03 -4.32
CA VAL A 58 -3.25 4.78 -3.25
C VAL A 58 -3.36 5.96 -2.29
N LEU A 59 -2.23 6.56 -1.87
CA LEU A 59 -2.26 7.72 -0.97
C LEU A 59 -2.82 8.97 -1.64
N HIS A 60 -2.58 9.15 -2.94
CA HIS A 60 -3.18 10.22 -3.73
C HIS A 60 -4.70 10.07 -3.75
N GLU A 61 -5.21 8.90 -4.10
CA GLU A 61 -6.65 8.62 -4.19
C GLU A 61 -7.36 8.69 -2.84
N LEU A 62 -6.76 8.13 -1.78
CA LEU A 62 -7.33 8.26 -0.44
C LEU A 62 -7.37 9.72 -0.01
N GLY A 63 -6.32 10.49 -0.31
CA GLY A 63 -6.22 11.90 0.07
C GLY A 63 -7.15 12.82 -0.70
N SER A 64 -7.41 12.52 -1.99
CA SER A 64 -8.33 13.29 -2.83
C SER A 64 -9.79 13.12 -2.37
N ILE A 65 -10.13 11.94 -1.83
CA ILE A 65 -11.48 11.67 -1.29
C ILE A 65 -11.59 12.17 0.16
N ASN A 66 -10.63 11.82 1.00
CA ASN A 66 -10.61 12.22 2.40
C ASN A 66 -9.17 12.30 2.94
N PRO A 67 -8.64 13.50 3.20
CA PRO A 67 -7.29 13.69 3.74
C PRO A 67 -6.99 12.86 5.00
N LYS A 68 -7.99 12.63 5.87
CA LYS A 68 -7.82 11.83 7.10
C LYS A 68 -7.52 10.36 6.80
N TRP A 69 -7.99 9.80 5.68
CA TRP A 69 -7.66 8.42 5.30
C TRP A 69 -6.20 8.27 4.90
N ARG A 70 -5.69 9.24 4.13
CA ARG A 70 -4.26 9.33 3.81
C ARG A 70 -3.41 9.45 5.08
N GLU A 71 -3.81 10.32 6.01
CA GLU A 71 -3.11 10.49 7.30
C GLU A 71 -3.09 9.20 8.13
N ARG A 72 -4.23 8.49 8.23
CA ARG A 72 -4.33 7.20 8.92
C ARG A 72 -3.39 6.16 8.33
N TRP A 73 -3.36 6.04 7.00
CA TRP A 73 -2.43 5.14 6.33
C TRP A 73 -0.98 5.50 6.68
N ILE A 74 -0.58 6.76 6.54
CA ILE A 74 0.78 7.22 6.81
C ILE A 74 1.16 6.96 8.28
N SER A 75 0.24 7.19 9.21
CA SER A 75 0.44 6.90 10.63
C SER A 75 0.68 5.41 10.87
N TYR A 76 -0.14 4.55 10.28
CA TYR A 76 0.03 3.09 10.36
C TYR A 76 1.40 2.65 9.81
N ASP A 77 1.77 3.11 8.60
CA ASP A 77 3.08 2.84 8.00
C ASP A 77 4.25 3.21 8.93
N LYS A 78 4.18 4.38 9.56
CA LYS A 78 5.22 4.86 10.49
C LYS A 78 5.30 3.97 11.72
N GLN A 79 4.16 3.59 12.29
CA GLN A 79 4.08 2.70 13.45
C GLN A 79 4.67 1.32 13.13
N ILE A 80 4.25 0.69 12.02
CA ILE A 80 4.77 -0.62 11.60
C ILE A 80 6.29 -0.55 11.33
N LYS A 81 6.78 0.50 10.67
CA LYS A 81 8.23 0.68 10.44
C LYS A 81 9.01 0.90 11.74
N ARG A 82 8.41 1.55 12.74
CA ARG A 82 9.01 1.68 14.08
C ARG A 82 9.10 0.31 14.75
N LEU A 83 8.00 -0.46 14.75
CA LEU A 83 7.96 -1.81 15.33
C LEU A 83 8.95 -2.75 14.64
N TYR A 84 8.99 -2.77 13.31
CA TYR A 84 9.94 -3.59 12.56
C TYR A 84 11.39 -3.27 12.91
N ARG A 85 11.75 -1.98 13.04
CA ARG A 85 13.09 -1.58 13.49
C ARG A 85 13.39 -2.06 14.91
N HIS A 86 12.43 -1.92 15.82
CA HIS A 86 12.58 -2.41 17.20
C HIS A 86 12.84 -3.92 17.25
N TYR A 87 12.02 -4.72 16.56
CA TYR A 87 12.18 -6.18 16.56
C TYR A 87 13.39 -6.68 15.77
N LYS A 88 13.80 -5.99 14.70
CA LYS A 88 15.00 -6.34 13.94
C LYS A 88 16.29 -6.18 14.75
N HIS A 89 16.31 -5.29 15.73
CA HIS A 89 17.51 -4.91 16.47
C HIS A 89 17.51 -5.29 17.97
N GLY A 90 16.42 -5.85 18.52
CA GLY A 90 16.23 -5.91 19.98
C GLY A 90 15.65 -7.19 20.57
N LEU A 91 15.90 -8.37 20.00
CA LEU A 91 15.49 -9.66 20.61
C LEU A 91 16.61 -10.72 20.68
N TYR A 92 17.86 -10.33 20.44
CA TYR A 92 19.05 -11.16 20.68
C TYR A 92 20.20 -10.31 21.23
N GLU A 93 19.92 -9.50 22.24
CA GLU A 93 20.91 -9.01 23.21
C GLU A 93 20.38 -9.27 24.62
#